data_AF-A0A800BRV2-F1
#
_entry.id   AF-A0A800BRV2-F1
#
_cell.length_a   1.000
_cell.length_b   1.000
_cell.length_c   1.000
_cell.angle_alpha   90.00
_cell.angle_beta   90.00
_cell.angle_gamma   90.00
#
_symmetry.space_group_name_H-M   'P 1'
#
loop_
_entity.id
_entity.type
_entity.pdbx_description
1 polymer ?
#
loop_
_entity_poly.entity_id
_entity_poly.type
_entity_poly.pdbx_seq_one_letter_code
_entity_poly.pdbx_strand_id
1 'polypeptide(L)'
;MPCTIPPEGEVRIGQAEGTAHVEEALERIREMPAPMFERRKERMAQRALELAKRHLPKGFILDEEEEKDRIISIFEQARAMSDVEFELEKANLAQQLKSRYELPELSLDVSVRIERFLLDPLIIPLLEEKLAIGE
;
A
#
# COMPACT_ATOMS: atom_id res chain seq x y z
N MET A 1 -9.12 -1.07 -32.46
CA MET A 1 -10.05 -1.63 -31.46
C MET A 1 -9.72 -0.99 -30.13
N PRO A 2 -10.66 -0.33 -29.44
CA PRO A 2 -10.40 0.24 -28.13
C PRO A 2 -10.42 -0.91 -27.11
N CYS A 3 -9.33 -1.09 -26.37
CA CYS A 3 -9.31 -2.05 -25.28
C CYS A 3 -10.07 -1.46 -24.09
N THR A 4 -11.15 -2.13 -23.67
CA THR A 4 -11.93 -1.79 -22.47
C THR A 4 -11.10 -2.18 -21.25
N ILE A 5 -10.61 -1.20 -20.49
CA ILE A 5 -10.03 -1.45 -19.17
C ILE A 5 -11.21 -1.71 -18.23
N PRO A 6 -11.29 -2.89 -17.59
CA PRO A 6 -12.42 -3.22 -16.73
C PRO A 6 -12.36 -2.42 -15.41
N PRO A 7 -13.51 -2.08 -14.81
CA PRO A 7 -13.61 -1.22 -13.63
C PRO A 7 -12.95 -1.83 -12.39
N GLU A 8 -12.50 -0.98 -11.47
CA GLU A 8 -11.86 -1.38 -10.21
C GLU A 8 -12.89 -1.98 -9.22
N GLY A 9 -12.50 -3.01 -8.45
CA GLY A 9 -13.31 -3.55 -7.33
C GLY A 9 -13.90 -4.95 -7.49
N GLU A 10 -13.72 -5.63 -8.62
CA GLU A 10 -14.03 -7.06 -8.73
C GLU A 10 -12.84 -7.88 -8.20
N VAL A 11 -13.10 -8.82 -7.28
CA VAL A 11 -12.10 -9.80 -6.82
C VAL A 11 -11.65 -10.61 -8.03
N ARG A 12 -10.46 -10.28 -8.56
CA ARG A 12 -9.86 -10.95 -9.70
C ARG A 12 -8.72 -11.81 -9.22
N ILE A 13 -8.96 -13.12 -9.20
CA ILE A 13 -7.90 -14.11 -9.06
C ILE A 13 -6.91 -13.88 -10.22
N GLY A 14 -5.71 -13.38 -9.91
CA GLY A 14 -4.64 -13.16 -10.88
C GLY A 14 -4.40 -11.71 -11.34
N GLN A 15 -5.07 -10.70 -10.79
CA GLN A 15 -4.62 -9.30 -10.93
C GLN A 15 -3.95 -8.85 -9.62
N ALA A 16 -2.63 -8.63 -9.66
CA ALA A 16 -1.87 -8.24 -8.48
C ALA A 16 -2.37 -6.88 -7.95
N GLU A 17 -2.87 -6.84 -6.71
CA GLU A 17 -3.35 -5.65 -6.00
C GLU A 17 -2.19 -4.71 -5.64
N GLY A 18 -1.44 -4.22 -6.63
CA GLY A 18 -0.25 -3.39 -6.39
C GLY A 18 0.77 -3.99 -5.41
N THR A 19 0.66 -5.27 -5.08
CA THR A 19 1.45 -6.02 -4.08
C THR A 19 2.71 -6.61 -4.69
N ALA A 20 2.82 -6.61 -6.02
CA ALA A 20 3.91 -7.25 -6.77
C ALA A 20 5.32 -6.94 -6.23
N HIS A 21 5.58 -5.69 -5.81
CA HIS A 21 6.89 -5.34 -5.26
C HIS A 21 7.15 -5.96 -3.87
N VAL A 22 6.11 -6.12 -3.06
CA VAL A 22 6.18 -6.77 -1.74
C VAL A 22 6.31 -8.28 -1.93
N GLU A 23 5.60 -8.86 -2.89
CA GLU A 23 5.71 -10.27 -3.26
C GLU A 23 7.15 -10.63 -3.71
N GLU A 24 7.74 -9.83 -4.60
CA GLU A 24 9.15 -9.98 -5.02
C GLU A 24 10.14 -9.81 -3.85
N ALA A 25 9.79 -8.96 -2.87
CA ALA A 25 10.61 -8.84 -1.66
C ALA A 25 10.55 -10.12 -0.81
N LEU A 26 9.37 -10.74 -0.67
CA LEU A 26 9.20 -12.01 0.04
C LEU A 26 9.95 -13.16 -0.64
N GLU A 27 9.91 -13.23 -1.98
CA GLU A 27 10.70 -14.19 -2.77
C GLU A 27 12.20 -14.06 -2.48
N ARG A 28 12.74 -12.84 -2.55
CA ARG A 28 14.16 -12.57 -2.24
C ARG A 28 14.53 -12.91 -0.80
N ILE A 29 13.62 -12.69 0.15
CA ILE A 29 13.82 -13.08 1.55
C ILE A 29 13.88 -14.60 1.67
N ARG A 30 13.08 -15.34 0.91
CA ARG A 30 13.04 -16.80 0.91
C ARG A 30 14.31 -17.43 0.35
N GLU A 31 14.78 -16.91 -0.77
CA GLU A 31 16.03 -17.36 -1.42
C GLU A 31 17.29 -17.06 -0.59
N MET A 32 17.19 -16.16 0.39
CA MET A 32 18.32 -15.78 1.22
C MET A 32 18.85 -16.98 2.04
N PRO A 33 20.18 -17.17 2.15
CA PRO A 33 20.76 -18.15 3.06
C PRO A 33 20.39 -17.85 4.52
N ALA A 34 20.05 -18.88 5.29
CA ALA A 34 19.66 -18.78 6.70
C ALA A 34 20.59 -17.90 7.57
N PRO A 35 21.94 -18.03 7.53
CA PRO A 35 22.81 -17.19 8.36
C PRO A 35 22.79 -15.71 7.95
N MET A 36 22.50 -15.41 6.68
CA MET A 36 22.32 -14.02 6.26
C MET A 36 20.96 -13.49 6.72
N PHE A 37 19.91 -14.29 6.62
CA PHE A 37 18.58 -13.94 7.06
C PHE A 37 18.58 -13.59 8.55
N GLU A 38 19.10 -14.47 9.41
CA GLU A 38 19.14 -14.23 10.86
C GLU A 38 19.88 -12.94 11.23
N ARG A 39 20.99 -12.63 10.53
CA ARG A 39 21.75 -11.39 10.78
C ARG A 39 21.05 -10.13 10.29
N ARG A 40 20.13 -10.23 9.33
CA ARG A 40 19.54 -9.08 8.63
C ARG A 40 18.06 -8.91 8.90
N LYS A 41 17.34 -9.92 9.43
CA LYS A 41 15.89 -9.92 9.57
C LYS A 41 15.37 -8.71 10.34
N GLU A 42 16.01 -8.35 11.46
CA GLU A 42 15.66 -7.16 12.23
C GLU A 42 15.85 -5.86 11.43
N ARG A 43 16.96 -5.72 10.70
CA ARG A 43 17.21 -4.55 9.86
C ARG A 43 16.21 -4.46 8.70
N MET A 44 15.82 -5.59 8.12
CA MET A 44 14.82 -5.64 7.05
C MET A 44 13.43 -5.27 7.58
N ALA A 45 13.06 -5.80 8.75
CA ALA A 45 11.79 -5.48 9.40
C ALA A 45 11.71 -3.99 9.76
N GLN A 46 12.78 -3.41 10.32
CA GLN A 46 12.83 -1.97 10.56
C GLN A 46 12.63 -1.15 9.27
N ARG A 47 13.28 -1.55 8.17
CA ARG A 47 13.11 -0.84 6.89
C ARG A 47 11.69 -0.93 6.36
N ALA A 48 11.05 -2.09 6.49
CA ALA A 48 9.65 -2.27 6.10
C ALA A 48 8.72 -1.41 6.96
N LEU A 49 8.95 -1.36 8.27
CA LEU A 49 8.24 -0.49 9.22
C LEU A 49 8.37 0.99 8.84
N GLU A 50 9.59 1.46 8.56
CA GLU A 50 9.84 2.85 8.13
C GLU A 50 9.13 3.20 6.83
N LEU A 51 9.04 2.27 5.88
CA LEU A 51 8.29 2.45 4.64
C LEU A 51 6.80 2.56 4.93
N ALA A 52 6.25 1.66 5.76
CA ALA A 52 4.84 1.70 6.16
C ALA A 52 4.47 3.02 6.88
N LYS A 53 5.35 3.51 7.76
CA LYS A 53 5.15 4.78 8.49
C LYS A 53 5.02 6.00 7.59
N ARG A 54 5.58 5.98 6.37
CA ARG A 54 5.43 7.09 5.41
C ARG A 54 3.99 7.25 4.91
N HIS A 55 3.22 6.18 4.96
CA HIS A 55 1.83 6.16 4.50
C HIS A 55 0.82 6.31 5.64
N LEU A 56 1.29 6.33 6.88
CA LEU A 56 0.45 6.53 8.06
C LEU A 56 0.00 8.00 8.20
N PRO A 57 -1.23 8.25 8.67
CA PRO A 57 -1.67 9.59 9.04
C PRO A 57 -0.78 10.21 10.11
N LYS A 58 -0.69 11.54 10.08
CA LYS A 58 -0.10 12.30 11.19
C LYS A 58 -0.88 12.02 12.48
N GLY A 59 -0.17 11.66 13.55
CA GLY A 59 -0.76 11.36 14.85
C GLY A 59 -1.16 9.90 15.09
N PHE A 60 -0.90 9.00 14.12
CA PHE A 60 -1.07 7.57 14.35
C PHE A 60 -0.06 7.06 15.38
N ILE A 61 -0.57 6.41 16.44
CA ILE A 61 0.25 5.79 17.47
C ILE A 61 0.41 4.32 17.10
N LEU A 62 1.64 3.92 16.81
CA LEU A 62 2.02 2.54 16.50
C LEU A 62 3.02 2.06 17.55
N ASP A 63 2.80 0.87 18.10
CA ASP A 63 3.83 0.17 18.84
C ASP A 63 4.85 -0.38 17.83
N GLU A 64 6.03 0.23 17.79
CA GLU A 64 7.06 -0.11 16.81
C GLU A 64 7.70 -1.47 17.07
N GLU A 65 7.79 -1.90 18.33
CA GLU A 65 8.39 -3.18 18.68
C GLU A 65 7.46 -4.33 18.29
N GLU A 66 6.18 -4.23 18.68
CA GLU A 66 5.16 -5.22 18.33
C GLU A 66 5.04 -5.37 16.80
N GLU A 67 5.06 -4.25 16.09
CA GLU A 67 4.94 -4.26 14.64
C GLU A 67 6.19 -4.84 13.96
N LYS A 68 7.38 -4.52 14.46
CA LYS A 68 8.62 -5.10 13.95
C LYS A 68 8.58 -6.62 14.11
N ASP A 69 8.15 -7.12 15.26
CA ASP A 69 8.04 -8.56 15.52
C ASP A 69 7.00 -9.23 14.62
N ARG A 70 5.87 -8.56 14.36
CA ARG A 70 4.88 -9.01 13.37
C ARG A 70 5.49 -9.15 11.98
N ILE A 71 6.21 -8.14 11.50
CA ILE A 71 6.87 -8.18 10.18
C ILE A 71 7.89 -9.32 10.12
N ILE A 72 8.70 -9.51 11.17
CA ILE A 72 9.65 -10.63 11.26
C ILE A 72 8.92 -11.97 11.17
N SER A 73 7.80 -12.12 11.88
CA SER A 73 7.02 -13.36 11.86
C SER A 73 6.51 -13.69 10.45
N ILE A 74 6.11 -12.68 9.66
CA ILE A 74 5.68 -12.87 8.26
C ILE A 74 6.85 -13.33 7.40
N PHE A 75 8.05 -12.76 7.61
CA PHE A 75 9.25 -13.21 6.90
C PHE A 75 9.62 -14.65 7.24
N GLU A 76 9.52 -15.03 8.51
CA GLU A 76 9.78 -16.40 8.97
C GLU A 76 8.75 -17.38 8.41
N GLN A 77 7.46 -17.00 8.38
CA GLN A 77 6.40 -17.79 7.75
C GLN A 77 6.67 -18.01 6.25
N ALA A 78 6.98 -16.94 5.51
CA ALA A 78 7.31 -17.03 4.08
C ALA A 78 8.48 -18.00 3.81
N ARG A 79 9.47 -18.05 4.71
CA ARG A 79 10.62 -18.96 4.62
C ARG A 79 10.30 -20.40 5.01
N ALA A 80 9.37 -20.59 5.94
CA ALA A 80 9.00 -21.91 6.44
C ALA A 80 8.07 -22.68 5.48
N MET A 81 7.35 -21.97 4.61
CA MET A 81 6.45 -22.56 3.62
C MET A 81 7.19 -23.32 2.51
N SER A 82 6.57 -24.41 2.04
CA SER A 82 6.99 -25.08 0.82
C SER A 82 6.80 -24.17 -0.41
N ASP A 83 7.43 -24.51 -1.54
CA ASP A 83 7.32 -23.71 -2.77
C ASP A 83 5.85 -23.53 -3.20
N VAL A 84 5.07 -24.62 -3.10
CA VAL A 84 3.66 -24.63 -3.52
C VAL A 84 2.80 -23.80 -2.58
N GLU A 85 2.97 -23.97 -1.26
CA GLU A 85 2.22 -23.17 -0.27
C GLU A 85 2.56 -21.69 -0.39
N PHE A 86 3.84 -21.37 -0.59
CA PHE A 86 4.28 -20.00 -0.75
C PHE A 86 3.63 -19.35 -1.97
N GLU A 87 3.63 -19.97 -3.15
CA GLU A 87 3.00 -19.38 -4.32
C GLU A 87 1.48 -19.16 -4.16
N LEU A 88 0.80 -19.99 -3.37
CA LEU A 88 -0.62 -19.82 -3.06
C LEU A 88 -0.87 -18.67 -2.06
N GLU A 89 -0.02 -18.53 -1.05
CA GLU A 89 -0.20 -17.56 0.05
C GLU A 89 0.58 -16.25 -0.13
N LYS A 90 1.47 -16.15 -1.13
CA LYS A 90 2.37 -14.99 -1.33
C LYS A 90 1.61 -13.66 -1.40
N ALA A 91 0.52 -13.63 -2.16
CA ALA A 91 -0.33 -12.44 -2.28
C ALA A 91 -0.98 -12.07 -0.94
N ASN A 92 -1.43 -13.06 -0.17
CA ASN A 92 -2.01 -12.87 1.16
C ASN A 92 -0.96 -12.33 2.15
N LEU A 93 0.24 -12.91 2.19
CA LEU A 93 1.34 -12.42 3.03
C LEU A 93 1.73 -10.98 2.66
N ALA A 94 1.78 -10.66 1.37
CA ALA A 94 2.03 -9.30 0.89
C ALA A 94 0.91 -8.34 1.32
N GLN A 95 -0.34 -8.77 1.24
CA GLN A 95 -1.48 -7.97 1.68
C GLN A 95 -1.49 -7.78 3.19
N GLN A 96 -1.11 -8.77 4.00
CA GLN A 96 -0.95 -8.63 5.45
C GLN A 96 0.13 -7.61 5.82
N LEU A 97 1.18 -7.45 5.00
CA LEU A 97 2.19 -6.41 5.21
C LEU A 97 1.64 -5.00 4.89
N LYS A 98 0.68 -4.87 3.97
CA LYS A 98 0.07 -3.60 3.57
C LYS A 98 -1.14 -3.17 4.39
N SER A 99 -2.09 -4.08 4.61
CA SER A 99 -3.49 -3.79 4.95
C SER A 99 -3.69 -3.12 6.31
N ARG A 100 -2.75 -3.23 7.25
CA ARG A 100 -2.82 -2.52 8.55
C ARG A 100 -2.71 -0.99 8.38
N TYR A 101 -2.19 -0.53 7.24
CA TYR A 101 -1.85 0.87 6.97
C TYR A 101 -2.62 1.47 5.81
N GLU A 102 -3.43 0.67 5.12
CA GLU A 102 -4.41 1.17 4.18
C GLU A 102 -5.47 1.90 5.00
N LEU A 103 -5.33 3.22 5.07
CA LEU A 103 -6.46 4.05 5.42
C LEU A 103 -7.60 3.65 4.50
N PRO A 104 -8.85 3.55 4.99
CA PRO A 104 -9.97 3.46 4.07
C PRO A 104 -9.78 4.64 3.11
N GLU A 105 -9.70 4.35 1.81
CA GLU A 105 -9.73 5.42 0.83
C GLU A 105 -11.00 6.20 1.16
N LEU A 106 -10.81 7.39 1.73
CA LEU A 106 -11.89 8.36 1.82
C LEU A 106 -12.16 8.68 0.37
N SER A 107 -13.07 7.91 -0.23
CA SER A 107 -13.74 8.24 -1.48
C SER A 107 -14.56 9.48 -1.18
N LEU A 108 -13.86 10.60 -1.02
CA LEU A 108 -14.48 11.90 -1.12
C LEU A 108 -15.00 11.91 -2.55
N ASP A 109 -16.33 11.81 -2.65
CA ASP A 109 -17.07 11.97 -3.89
C ASP A 109 -16.39 13.10 -4.68
N VAL A 110 -16.11 12.85 -5.96
CA VAL A 110 -15.47 13.82 -6.84
C VAL A 110 -16.18 15.17 -6.74
N SER A 111 -17.51 15.16 -6.54
CA SER A 111 -18.34 16.33 -6.27
C SER A 111 -17.86 17.15 -5.05
N VAL A 112 -17.51 16.51 -3.94
CA VAL A 112 -16.98 17.16 -2.72
C VAL A 112 -15.60 17.75 -2.96
N ARG A 113 -14.76 17.10 -3.76
CA ARG A 113 -13.43 17.64 -4.14
C ARG A 113 -13.57 18.86 -5.03
N ILE A 114 -14.48 18.81 -6.01
CA ILE A 114 -14.79 19.93 -6.89
C ILE A 114 -15.37 21.09 -6.09
N GLU A 115 -16.34 20.84 -5.20
CA GLU A 115 -16.94 21.87 -4.36
C GLU A 115 -15.89 22.60 -3.52
N ARG A 116 -15.03 21.84 -2.81
CA ARG A 116 -13.94 22.43 -2.01
C ARG A 116 -12.97 23.26 -2.84
N PHE A 117 -12.66 22.82 -4.06
CA PHE A 117 -11.79 23.54 -4.96
C PHE A 117 -12.43 24.83 -5.49
N LEU A 118 -13.70 24.79 -5.88
CA LEU A 118 -14.44 25.96 -6.37
C LEU A 118 -14.68 27.00 -5.27
N LEU A 119 -14.78 26.56 -4.01
CA LEU A 119 -14.95 27.43 -2.85
C LEU A 119 -13.62 27.88 -2.21
N ASP A 120 -12.46 27.50 -2.77
CA ASP A 120 -11.17 27.95 -2.28
C ASP A 120 -11.02 29.48 -2.54
N PRO A 121 -10.75 30.31 -1.51
CA PRO A 121 -10.58 31.75 -1.67
C PRO A 121 -9.55 32.19 -2.71
N LEU A 122 -8.56 31.35 -3.02
CA LEU A 122 -7.56 31.63 -4.04
C LEU A 122 -8.06 31.35 -5.46
N ILE A 123 -9.09 30.51 -5.60
CA ILE A 123 -9.67 30.11 -6.88
C ILE A 123 -10.83 31.04 -7.28
N ILE A 124 -11.59 31.55 -6.31
CA ILE A 124 -12.75 32.42 -6.55
C ILE A 124 -12.45 33.58 -7.53
N PRO A 125 -11.37 34.37 -7.40
CA PRO A 125 -11.10 35.49 -8.31
C PRO A 125 -10.88 35.04 -9.77
N LEU A 126 -10.30 33.85 -9.97
CA LEU A 126 -10.06 33.29 -11.30
C LEU A 126 -11.38 32.85 -11.95
N LEU A 127 -12.32 32.34 -11.15
CA LEU A 127 -13.66 31.99 -11.63
C LEU A 127 -14.44 33.23 -12.02
N GLU A 128 -14.39 34.29 -11.21
CA GLU A 128 -15.01 35.58 -11.51
C GLU A 128 -14.48 36.17 -12.83
N GLU A 129 -13.17 36.16 -13.05
CA GLU A 129 -12.56 36.63 -14.30
C GLU A 129 -13.07 35.83 -15.51
N LYS A 130 -13.16 34.50 -15.40
CA LYS A 130 -13.59 33.64 -16.52
C LYS A 130 -15.09 33.75 -16.81
N LEU A 131 -15.92 33.95 -15.79
CA LEU A 131 -17.36 34.14 -15.96
C LEU A 131 -17.68 35.52 -16.53
N ALA A 132 -16.91 36.56 -16.17
CA ALA A 132 -17.08 37.91 -16.70
C ALA A 132 -16.71 38.05 -18.19
N ILE A 133 -15.93 37.13 -18.76
CA ILE A 133 -15.59 37.10 -20.20
C ILE A 133 -16.73 36.51 -21.05
N GLY A 134 -17.73 35.89 -20.42
CA GLY A 134 -18.86 35.23 -21.08
C GLY A 134 -20.11 36.10 -21.28
N GLU A 135 -20.12 37.35 -20.81
CA GLU A 135 -21.15 38.38 -21.08
C GLU A 135 -20.71 39.35 -22.18
#